data_AF-A0A9L0SJF9-F1
#
_entry.id   AF-A0A9L0SJF9-F1
#
_cell.length_a   1.000
_cell.length_b   1.000
_cell.length_c   1.000
_cell.angle_alpha   90.00
_cell.angle_beta   90.00
_cell.angle_gamma   90.00
#
_symmetry.space_group_name_H-M   'P 1'
#
loop_
_entity.id
_entity.type
_entity.pdbx_description
1 polymer ?
#
loop_
_entity_poly.entity_id
_entity_poly.type
_entity_poly.pdbx_seq_one_letter_code
_entity_poly.pdbx_strand_id
1 'polypeptide(L)'
;MKSQKHRTRLGLRSIQISVPESCYNSLVAITVVWRVSPDRLSATFQSYFAFQVGRARLKYKIMPPAVSGSPEFDRIFRAQQNSVEFYPAFMITLWMAGWYFNQVFATCLGLLYIYARHQYFWGYSEAANKRMTGFRLGLGILALLAILGALGIANSFLDEYLDLNVAKKLRHF
;
A
#
# COMPACT_ATOMS: atom_id res chain seq x y z
N MET A 1 -24.96 34.04 -14.38
CA MET A 1 -24.41 34.01 -15.76
C MET A 1 -24.73 32.65 -16.39
N LYS A 2 -25.24 32.65 -17.62
CA LYS A 2 -25.99 31.57 -18.27
C LYS A 2 -25.13 30.32 -18.58
N SER A 3 -25.52 29.14 -18.09
CA SER A 3 -24.97 27.86 -18.57
C SER A 3 -25.82 27.35 -19.74
N GLN A 4 -25.24 27.41 -20.94
CA GLN A 4 -25.84 27.01 -22.20
C GLN A 4 -25.93 25.47 -22.30
N LYS A 5 -27.16 24.95 -22.20
CA LYS A 5 -27.48 23.54 -22.39
C LYS A 5 -27.59 23.25 -23.90
N HIS A 6 -26.50 22.83 -24.53
CA HIS A 6 -26.56 22.25 -25.87
C HIS A 6 -27.31 20.90 -25.80
N ARG A 7 -28.53 20.88 -26.33
CA ARG A 7 -29.43 19.71 -26.31
C ARG A 7 -29.65 19.24 -27.75
N THR A 8 -28.74 18.41 -28.26
CA THR A 8 -28.95 17.70 -29.53
C THR A 8 -29.99 16.60 -29.28
N ARG A 9 -31.17 16.69 -29.92
CA ARG A 9 -32.21 15.67 -29.85
C ARG A 9 -31.82 14.48 -30.74
N LEU A 10 -31.45 13.36 -30.14
CA LEU A 10 -31.54 12.04 -30.76
C LEU A 10 -32.27 11.12 -29.77
N GLY A 11 -33.44 10.66 -30.19
CA GLY A 11 -34.33 9.84 -29.40
C GLY A 11 -33.75 8.43 -29.22
N LEU A 12 -33.41 8.10 -27.98
CA LEU A 12 -33.40 6.78 -27.37
C LEU A 12 -33.38 7.06 -25.86
N ARG A 13 -34.37 6.54 -25.11
CA ARG A 13 -34.47 6.72 -23.67
C ARG A 13 -33.31 5.99 -22.97
N SER A 14 -32.14 6.60 -22.92
CA SER A 14 -31.12 6.25 -21.96
C SER A 14 -31.64 6.64 -20.57
N ILE A 15 -31.94 5.66 -19.73
CA ILE A 15 -32.16 5.88 -18.31
C ILE A 15 -30.84 6.45 -17.76
N GLN A 16 -30.74 7.78 -17.68
CA GLN A 16 -29.66 8.43 -16.95
C GLN A 16 -30.00 8.30 -15.48
N ILE A 17 -29.47 7.25 -14.83
CA ILE A 17 -29.48 7.15 -13.38
C ILE A 17 -28.57 8.28 -12.87
N SER A 18 -29.16 9.42 -12.50
CA SER A 18 -28.45 10.50 -11.82
C SER A 18 -28.17 10.04 -10.40
N VAL A 19 -27.01 9.45 -10.16
CA VAL A 19 -26.56 9.13 -8.81
C VAL A 19 -26.38 10.46 -8.05
N PRO A 20 -27.05 10.66 -6.91
CA PRO A 20 -26.92 11.91 -6.16
C PRO A 20 -25.47 12.14 -5.72
N GLU A 21 -24.97 13.37 -5.81
CA GLU A 21 -23.59 13.73 -5.44
C GLU A 21 -23.23 13.28 -4.02
N SER A 22 -24.20 13.24 -3.08
CA SER A 22 -23.95 12.73 -1.73
C SER A 22 -23.61 11.23 -1.70
N CYS A 23 -24.22 10.44 -2.60
CA CYS A 23 -23.96 9.01 -2.72
C CYS A 23 -22.61 8.77 -3.43
N TYR A 24 -22.29 9.56 -4.46
CA TYR A 24 -20.96 9.54 -5.08
C TYR A 24 -19.86 9.92 -4.08
N ASN A 25 -20.03 11.03 -3.34
CA ASN A 25 -19.08 11.46 -2.33
C ASN A 25 -18.95 10.47 -1.18
N SER A 26 -20.04 9.80 -0.79
CA SER A 26 -19.99 8.75 0.24
C SER A 26 -19.28 7.49 -0.25
N LEU A 27 -19.50 7.07 -1.51
CA LEU A 27 -18.81 5.93 -2.11
C LEU A 27 -17.32 6.20 -2.34
N VAL A 28 -16.98 7.42 -2.77
CA VAL A 28 -15.59 7.92 -2.86
C VAL A 28 -14.96 8.00 -1.46
N ALA A 29 -15.68 8.50 -0.46
CA ALA A 29 -15.20 8.53 0.92
C ALA A 29 -14.95 7.12 1.48
N ILE A 30 -15.85 6.17 1.24
CA ILE A 30 -15.69 4.77 1.67
C ILE A 30 -14.47 4.14 0.97
N THR A 31 -14.35 4.27 -0.36
CA THR A 31 -13.19 3.75 -1.10
C THR A 31 -11.88 4.41 -0.68
N VAL A 32 -11.87 5.71 -0.39
CA VAL A 32 -10.69 6.38 0.16
C VAL A 32 -10.38 5.88 1.58
N VAL A 33 -11.36 5.77 2.48
CA VAL A 33 -11.16 5.30 3.87
C VAL A 33 -10.58 3.89 3.94
N TRP A 34 -11.06 2.98 3.10
CA TRP A 34 -10.48 1.63 2.98
C TRP A 34 -9.04 1.65 2.41
N ARG A 35 -8.67 2.65 1.60
CA ARG A 35 -7.28 2.86 1.13
C ARG A 35 -6.38 3.44 2.22
N VAL A 36 -6.91 4.28 3.10
CA VAL A 36 -6.15 4.96 4.17
C VAL A 36 -6.06 4.14 5.49
N SER A 37 -6.47 2.87 5.47
CA SER A 37 -6.42 2.00 6.66
C SER A 37 -5.05 1.31 6.87
N PRO A 38 -4.42 0.68 5.85
CA PRO A 38 -3.15 -0.03 6.02
C PRO A 38 -1.95 0.91 6.23
N ASP A 39 -1.95 2.07 5.60
CA ASP A 39 -0.92 3.12 5.74
C ASP A 39 -0.91 3.68 7.16
N ARG A 40 -2.06 4.04 7.74
CA ARG A 40 -2.16 4.49 9.14
C ARG A 40 -1.64 3.43 10.10
N LEU A 41 -2.07 2.18 9.92
CA LEU A 41 -1.60 1.06 10.73
C LEU A 41 -0.08 0.89 10.59
N SER A 42 0.44 0.93 9.37
CA SER A 42 1.87 0.79 9.12
C SER A 42 2.67 1.94 9.76
N ALA A 43 2.17 3.17 9.76
CA ALA A 43 2.79 4.30 10.43
C ALA A 43 2.83 4.10 11.96
N THR A 44 1.75 3.61 12.56
CA THR A 44 1.72 3.25 13.99
C THR A 44 2.76 2.16 14.31
N PHE A 45 2.91 1.15 13.45
CA PHE A 45 3.93 0.10 13.60
C PHE A 45 5.36 0.67 13.53
N GLN A 46 5.64 1.61 12.63
CA GLN A 46 6.96 2.24 12.55
C GLN A 46 7.27 3.09 13.79
N SER A 47 6.28 3.83 14.30
CA SER A 47 6.41 4.56 15.57
C SER A 47 6.65 3.61 16.75
N TYR A 48 6.00 2.44 16.76
CA TYR A 48 6.26 1.41 17.76
C TYR A 48 7.70 0.90 17.70
N PHE A 49 8.25 0.61 16.52
CA PHE A 49 9.67 0.22 16.39
C PHE A 49 10.63 1.32 16.83
N ALA A 50 10.35 2.58 16.49
CA ALA A 50 11.13 3.72 16.95
C ALA A 50 11.11 3.83 18.49
N PHE A 51 9.94 3.63 19.11
CA PHE A 51 9.82 3.60 20.57
C PHE A 51 10.61 2.44 21.20
N GLN A 52 10.60 1.25 20.59
CA GLN A 52 11.39 0.11 21.05
C GLN A 52 12.90 0.39 20.97
N VAL A 53 13.37 1.07 19.92
CA VAL A 53 14.76 1.56 19.84
C VAL A 53 15.04 2.56 20.97
N GLY A 54 14.14 3.50 21.23
CA GLY A 54 14.26 4.45 22.34
C GLY A 54 14.38 3.77 23.70
N ARG A 55 13.54 2.76 23.98
CA ARG A 55 13.65 1.93 25.18
C ARG A 55 14.97 1.17 25.25
N ALA A 56 15.44 0.63 24.13
CA ALA A 56 16.73 -0.05 24.07
C ALA A 56 17.90 0.92 24.36
N ARG A 57 17.85 2.16 23.86
CA ARG A 57 18.85 3.20 24.18
C ARG A 57 18.92 3.47 25.68
N LEU A 58 17.77 3.58 26.35
CA LEU A 58 17.71 3.75 27.80
C LEU A 58 18.26 2.53 28.54
N LYS A 59 17.86 1.31 28.14
CA LYS A 59 18.28 0.06 28.78
C LYS A 59 19.79 -0.16 28.70
N TYR A 60 20.38 0.05 27.52
CA TYR A 60 21.80 -0.14 27.28
C TYR A 60 22.64 1.12 27.52
N LYS A 61 22.03 2.22 28.00
CA LYS A 61 22.67 3.51 28.29
C LYS A 61 23.47 4.08 27.11
N ILE A 62 22.94 3.94 25.89
CA ILE A 62 23.59 4.41 24.66
C ILE A 62 23.11 5.83 24.35
N MET A 63 23.96 6.81 24.66
CA MET A 63 23.70 8.22 24.39
C MET A 63 23.81 8.53 22.89
N PRO A 64 22.84 9.24 22.29
CA PRO A 64 23.03 9.82 20.95
C PRO A 64 24.31 10.69 20.90
N PRO A 65 25.09 10.70 19.81
CA PRO A 65 24.83 10.13 18.48
C PRO A 65 25.28 8.67 18.29
N ALA A 66 25.68 7.97 19.36
CA ALA A 66 26.18 6.60 19.24
C ALA A 66 25.07 5.67 18.69
N VAL A 67 25.43 4.88 17.67
CA VAL A 67 24.58 3.90 16.99
C VAL A 67 25.07 2.46 17.18
N SER A 68 26.11 2.27 17.98
CA SER A 68 26.71 0.98 18.28
C SER A 68 26.87 0.83 19.78
N GLY A 69 26.61 -0.37 20.29
CA GLY A 69 26.79 -0.70 21.70
C GLY A 69 26.74 -2.20 21.93
N SER A 70 25.71 -2.67 22.65
CA SER A 70 25.53 -4.10 22.86
C SER A 70 25.05 -4.78 21.56
N PRO A 71 25.44 -6.05 21.29
CA PRO A 71 24.94 -6.80 20.14
C PRO A 71 23.41 -6.90 20.09
N GLU A 72 22.74 -6.79 21.23
CA GLU A 72 21.27 -6.76 21.34
C GLU A 72 20.69 -5.42 20.87
N PHE A 73 21.31 -4.31 21.27
CA PHE A 73 20.94 -2.98 20.80
C PHE A 73 21.12 -2.87 19.28
N ASP A 74 22.29 -3.28 18.78
CA ASP A 74 22.64 -3.17 17.36
C ASP A 74 21.63 -3.94 16.49
N ARG A 75 21.13 -5.08 16.96
CA ARG A 75 20.09 -5.86 16.28
C ARG A 75 18.76 -5.11 16.22
N ILE A 76 18.29 -4.57 17.34
CA ILE A 76 17.02 -3.81 17.40
C ILE A 76 17.11 -2.55 16.55
N PHE A 77 18.23 -1.83 16.63
CA PHE A 77 18.49 -0.62 15.84
C PHE A 77 18.50 -0.93 14.33
N ARG A 78 19.25 -1.97 13.91
CA ARG A 78 19.28 -2.41 12.50
C ARG A 78 17.93 -2.92 12.01
N ALA A 79 17.15 -3.57 12.87
CA ALA A 79 15.80 -4.03 12.52
C ALA A 79 14.88 -2.86 12.20
N GLN A 80 14.90 -1.81 13.03
CA GLN A 80 14.12 -0.60 12.80
C GLN A 80 14.60 0.17 11.56
N GLN A 81 15.91 0.33 11.40
CA GLN A 81 16.47 1.04 10.24
C GLN A 81 16.08 0.35 8.92
N ASN A 82 16.22 -0.98 8.84
CA ASN A 82 15.81 -1.74 7.65
C ASN A 82 14.30 -1.57 7.37
N SER A 83 13.47 -1.62 8.41
CA SER A 83 12.02 -1.40 8.24
C SER A 83 11.71 0.00 7.70
N VAL A 84 12.48 1.03 8.06
CA VAL A 84 12.32 2.39 7.53
C VAL A 84 12.83 2.51 6.10
N GLU A 85 13.94 1.88 5.75
CA GLU A 85 14.51 1.90 4.38
C GLU A 85 13.53 1.33 3.34
N PHE A 86 12.78 0.28 3.70
CA PHE A 86 11.78 -0.33 2.82
C PHE A 86 10.40 0.33 2.88
N TYR A 87 10.17 1.26 3.82
CA TYR A 87 8.87 1.88 4.02
C TYR A 87 8.39 2.70 2.81
N PRO A 88 9.24 3.54 2.16
CA PRO A 88 8.84 4.26 0.95
C PRO A 88 8.47 3.31 -0.20
N ALA A 89 9.24 2.23 -0.39
CA ALA A 89 8.95 1.24 -1.43
C ALA A 89 7.60 0.55 -1.19
N PHE A 90 7.32 0.20 0.06
CA PHE A 90 6.00 -0.33 0.46
C PHE A 90 4.87 0.65 0.18
N MET A 91 5.05 1.93 0.55
CA MET A 91 4.04 2.96 0.28
C MET A 91 3.76 3.10 -1.21
N ILE A 92 4.80 3.26 -2.03
CA ILE A 92 4.62 3.42 -3.48
C ILE A 92 3.89 2.21 -4.06
N THR A 93 4.36 0.99 -3.79
CA THR A 93 3.77 -0.23 -4.36
C THR A 93 2.35 -0.49 -3.87
N LEU A 94 2.04 -0.22 -2.60
CA LEU A 94 0.68 -0.32 -2.05
C LEU A 94 -0.28 0.63 -2.75
N TRP A 95 0.11 1.89 -2.92
CA TRP A 95 -0.72 2.90 -3.58
C TRP A 95 -0.93 2.59 -5.06
N MET A 96 0.13 2.18 -5.78
CA MET A 96 0.01 1.80 -7.19
C MET A 96 -0.90 0.57 -7.36
N ALA A 97 -0.73 -0.49 -6.56
CA ALA A 97 -1.61 -1.65 -6.62
C ALA A 97 -3.06 -1.33 -6.24
N GLY A 98 -3.27 -0.44 -5.26
CA GLY A 98 -4.60 -0.02 -4.82
C GLY A 98 -5.33 0.87 -5.82
N TRP A 99 -4.60 1.70 -6.57
CA TRP A 99 -5.18 2.57 -7.60
C TRP A 99 -5.48 1.85 -8.91
N TYR A 100 -4.50 1.09 -9.42
CA TYR A 100 -4.54 0.59 -10.79
C TYR A 100 -5.01 -0.86 -10.93
N PHE A 101 -4.96 -1.66 -9.86
CA PHE A 101 -5.34 -3.08 -9.93
C PHE A 101 -6.62 -3.38 -9.16
N ASN A 102 -6.52 -3.52 -7.84
CA ASN A 102 -7.68 -3.83 -7.01
C ASN A 102 -7.41 -3.43 -5.56
N GLN A 103 -8.33 -2.64 -5.04
CA GLN A 103 -8.22 -2.09 -3.69
C GLN A 103 -8.25 -3.14 -2.58
N VAL A 104 -9.12 -4.16 -2.68
CA VAL A 104 -9.26 -5.20 -1.66
C VAL A 104 -7.98 -6.04 -1.57
N PHE A 105 -7.44 -6.46 -2.72
CA PHE A 105 -6.18 -7.20 -2.76
C PHE A 105 -5.01 -6.38 -2.23
N ALA A 106 -4.90 -5.11 -2.60
CA ALA A 106 -3.85 -4.22 -2.09
C ALA A 106 -3.92 -4.07 -0.57
N THR A 107 -5.12 -3.88 0.00
CA THR A 107 -5.32 -3.81 1.46
C THR A 107 -4.94 -5.11 2.16
N CYS A 108 -5.39 -6.28 1.66
CA CYS A 108 -5.04 -7.57 2.25
C CYS A 108 -3.51 -7.82 2.23
N LEU A 109 -2.87 -7.58 1.09
CA LEU A 109 -1.41 -7.70 0.95
C LEU A 109 -0.66 -6.69 1.82
N GLY A 110 -1.19 -5.48 1.98
CA GLY A 110 -0.65 -4.47 2.89
C GLY A 110 -0.66 -4.94 4.35
N LEU A 111 -1.76 -5.54 4.82
CA LEU A 111 -1.83 -6.11 6.17
C LEU A 111 -0.87 -7.30 6.35
N LEU A 112 -0.78 -8.18 5.35
CA LEU A 112 0.19 -9.28 5.33
C LEU A 112 1.63 -8.77 5.40
N TYR A 113 1.96 -7.68 4.70
CA TYR A 113 3.28 -7.05 4.76
C TYR A 113 3.60 -6.53 6.16
N ILE A 114 2.65 -5.84 6.80
CA ILE A 114 2.80 -5.34 8.18
C ILE A 114 3.05 -6.51 9.14
N TYR A 115 2.31 -7.61 9.00
CA TYR A 115 2.51 -8.82 9.80
C TYR A 115 3.91 -9.44 9.56
N ALA A 116 4.35 -9.56 8.31
CA ALA A 116 5.68 -10.06 7.98
C ALA A 116 6.79 -9.17 8.58
N ARG A 117 6.60 -7.85 8.59
CA ARG A 117 7.52 -6.90 9.23
C ARG A 117 7.56 -7.02 10.74
N HIS A 118 6.42 -7.26 11.36
CA HIS A 118 6.36 -7.55 12.79
C HIS A 118 7.12 -8.84 13.15
N GLN A 119 6.92 -9.92 12.39
CA GLN A 119 7.68 -11.17 12.54
C GLN A 119 9.18 -10.97 12.30
N TYR A 120 9.57 -10.16 11.30
CA TYR A 120 10.96 -9.80 11.05
C TYR A 120 11.60 -9.09 12.25
N PHE A 121 10.92 -8.07 12.81
CA PHE A 121 11.44 -7.32 13.95
C PHE A 121 11.61 -8.19 15.19
N TRP A 122 10.62 -9.03 15.49
CA TRP A 122 10.66 -9.92 16.65
C TRP A 122 11.71 -11.03 16.50
N GLY A 123 11.78 -11.66 15.32
CA GLY A 123 12.81 -12.65 15.04
C GLY A 123 14.22 -12.06 15.10
N TYR A 124 14.40 -10.84 14.60
CA TYR A 124 15.71 -10.20 14.55
C TYR A 124 16.19 -9.72 15.94
N SER A 125 15.27 -9.33 16.83
CA SER A 125 15.61 -8.97 18.21
C SER A 125 16.12 -10.19 19.01
N GLU A 126 15.54 -11.37 18.80
CA GLU A 126 15.99 -12.62 19.45
C GLU A 126 17.32 -13.12 18.92
N ALA A 127 17.47 -13.22 17.59
CA ALA A 127 18.68 -13.75 16.97
C ALA A 127 18.85 -13.23 15.54
N ALA A 128 20.09 -12.93 15.14
CA ALA A 128 20.39 -12.46 13.79
C ALA A 128 19.92 -13.44 12.69
N ASN A 129 19.98 -14.74 12.94
CA ASN A 129 19.61 -15.77 11.95
C ASN A 129 18.08 -15.91 11.79
N LYS A 130 17.28 -15.59 12.82
CA LYS A 130 15.81 -15.72 12.79
C LYS A 130 15.12 -14.65 11.94
N ARG A 131 15.86 -13.64 11.46
CA ARG A 131 15.34 -12.57 10.60
C ARG A 131 14.93 -13.05 9.19
N MET A 132 15.55 -14.13 8.71
CA MET A 132 15.48 -14.52 7.28
C MET A 132 14.06 -14.87 6.82
N THR A 133 13.27 -15.53 7.68
CA THR A 133 11.90 -15.94 7.34
C THR A 133 11.00 -14.74 7.14
N GLY A 134 10.96 -13.81 8.11
CA GLY A 134 10.17 -12.58 8.01
C GLY A 134 10.64 -11.67 6.88
N PHE A 135 11.95 -11.62 6.62
CA PHE A 135 12.52 -10.84 5.53
C PHE A 135 12.09 -11.35 4.15
N ARG A 136 12.18 -12.67 3.91
CA ARG A 136 11.76 -13.29 2.64
C ARG A 136 10.27 -13.13 2.39
N LEU A 137 9.44 -13.30 3.41
CA LEU A 137 8.00 -13.07 3.33
C LEU A 137 7.69 -11.61 2.99
N GLY A 138 8.33 -10.66 3.69
CA GLY A 138 8.15 -9.23 3.43
C GLY A 138 8.57 -8.83 2.02
N LEU A 139 9.70 -9.34 1.52
CA LEU A 139 10.16 -9.12 0.14
C LEU A 139 9.22 -9.74 -0.90
N GLY A 140 8.75 -10.96 -0.67
CA GLY A 140 7.81 -11.62 -1.58
C GLY A 140 6.49 -10.84 -1.72
N ILE A 141 5.94 -10.36 -0.61
CA ILE A 141 4.72 -9.53 -0.62
C ILE A 141 4.97 -8.20 -1.32
N LEU A 142 6.11 -7.55 -1.04
CA LEU A 142 6.48 -6.29 -1.69
C LEU A 142 6.64 -6.45 -3.21
N ALA A 143 7.30 -7.52 -3.64
CA ALA A 143 7.45 -7.85 -5.07
C ALA A 143 6.09 -8.13 -5.72
N LEU A 144 5.20 -8.86 -5.02
CA LEU A 144 3.85 -9.11 -5.51
C LEU A 144 3.05 -7.81 -5.67
N LEU A 145 3.09 -6.91 -4.68
CA LEU A 145 2.47 -5.58 -4.78
C LEU A 145 3.04 -4.78 -5.96
N ALA A 146 4.35 -4.82 -6.17
CA ALA A 146 4.99 -4.14 -7.30
C ALA A 146 4.52 -4.70 -8.65
N ILE A 147 4.44 -6.03 -8.79
CA ILE A 147 3.96 -6.69 -10.00
C ILE A 147 2.50 -6.34 -10.27
N LEU A 148 1.64 -6.40 -9.24
CA LEU A 148 0.23 -6.05 -9.38
C LEU A 148 0.04 -4.57 -9.76
N GLY A 149 0.83 -3.68 -9.16
CA GLY A 149 0.86 -2.27 -9.54
C GLY A 149 1.28 -2.08 -11.01
N ALA A 150 2.37 -2.72 -11.44
CA ALA A 150 2.85 -2.64 -12.82
C ALA A 150 1.84 -3.20 -13.83
N LEU A 151 1.20 -4.33 -13.52
CA LEU A 151 0.17 -4.92 -14.37
C LEU A 151 -1.07 -4.03 -14.46
N GLY A 152 -1.51 -3.43 -13.35
CA GLY A 152 -2.63 -2.49 -13.35
C GLY A 152 -2.35 -1.27 -14.23
N ILE A 153 -1.16 -0.68 -14.11
CA ILE A 153 -0.72 0.44 -14.93
C ILE A 153 -0.69 0.04 -16.40
N ALA A 154 -0.04 -1.09 -16.72
CA ALA A 154 0.05 -1.59 -18.08
C ALA A 154 -1.35 -1.78 -18.71
N ASN A 155 -2.28 -2.41 -17.99
CA ASN A 155 -3.66 -2.57 -18.45
C ASN A 155 -4.35 -1.23 -18.70
N SER A 156 -4.18 -0.25 -17.80
CA SER A 156 -4.75 1.09 -17.98
C SER A 156 -4.19 1.79 -19.23
N PHE A 157 -2.88 1.65 -19.48
CA PHE A 157 -2.26 2.17 -20.70
C PHE A 157 -2.73 1.43 -21.96
N LEU A 158 -2.86 0.10 -21.92
CA LEU A 158 -3.37 -0.67 -23.07
C LEU A 158 -4.82 -0.28 -23.41
N ASP A 159 -5.68 -0.09 -22.41
CA ASP A 159 -7.06 0.33 -22.63
C ASP A 159 -7.14 1.71 -23.29
N GLU A 160 -6.29 2.65 -22.87
CA GLU A 160 -6.26 4.01 -23.41
C GLU A 160 -5.65 4.10 -24.82
N TYR A 161 -4.61 3.32 -25.13
CA TYR A 161 -3.90 3.42 -26.41
C TYR A 161 -4.39 2.46 -27.49
N LEU A 162 -4.85 1.26 -27.13
CA LEU A 162 -5.22 0.24 -28.09
C LEU A 162 -6.74 0.15 -28.33
N ASP A 163 -7.56 0.86 -27.53
CA ASP A 163 -9.04 0.86 -27.61
C ASP A 163 -9.58 -0.57 -27.82
N LEU A 164 -8.87 -1.56 -27.26
CA LEU A 164 -9.14 -2.98 -27.41
C LEU A 164 -10.27 -3.31 -26.46
N ASN A 165 -11.43 -2.82 -26.83
CA ASN A 165 -12.72 -3.27 -26.38
C ASN A 165 -12.92 -4.69 -26.97
N VAL A 166 -12.11 -5.65 -26.52
CA VAL A 166 -12.20 -7.08 -26.89
C VAL A 166 -13.62 -7.58 -26.56
N ALA A 167 -14.22 -7.02 -25.51
CA ALA A 167 -15.63 -7.21 -25.14
C ALA A 167 -16.66 -6.62 -26.12
N LYS A 168 -16.29 -5.66 -26.98
CA LYS A 168 -17.11 -5.21 -28.12
C LYS A 168 -16.84 -6.06 -29.37
N LYS A 169 -15.58 -6.48 -29.60
CA LYS A 169 -15.21 -7.27 -30.78
C LYS A 169 -15.70 -8.73 -30.72
N LEU A 170 -15.82 -9.31 -29.52
CA LEU A 170 -16.43 -10.63 -29.28
C LEU A 170 -17.98 -10.61 -29.25
N ARG A 171 -18.60 -9.43 -29.14
CA ARG A 171 -20.08 -9.27 -29.22
C ARG A 171 -20.58 -9.01 -30.65
N HIS A 172 -19.67 -9.03 -31.63
CA HIS A 172 -19.96 -8.84 -33.06
C HIS A 172 -19.57 -10.04 -33.91
N PHE A 173 -19.24 -11.17 -33.27
CA PHE A 173 -19.20 -12.50 -33.88
C PHE A 173 -20.35 -13.33 -33.33
#